data_AF-A0A2E6P7S4-F1
#
_entry.id   AF-A0A2E6P7S4-F1
#
_cell.length_a   1.000
_cell.length_b   1.000
_cell.length_c   1.000
_cell.angle_alpha   90.00
_cell.angle_beta   90.00
_cell.angle_gamma   90.00
#
_symmetry.space_group_name_H-M   'P 1'
#
loop_
_entity.id
_entity.type
_entity.pdbx_description
1 polymer ?
#
loop_
_entity_poly.entity_id
_entity_poly.type
_entity_poly.pdbx_seq_one_letter_code
_entity_poly.pdbx_strand_id
1 'polypeptide(L)'
;MRRSTESKNTWSLTLIRDGKQGLVSDLCEANYRYGRTSRELNGIGGGILDDEERDVRKLPSGLVDLIEDHPSQLAGEALETGFLVEMTKYGSESEGWTPFTITLMMSNPVRWFYSPHALYSNESGSTMEFQKVGCPGERERLPNIIWVKLSELPLSTIVWACENQIFSDEGYTQMSLNLWTDLPEVKPRENPRTLILPGPPGKPYRFI
;
A
#
# COMPACT_ATOMS: atom_id res chain seq x y z
N MET A 1 -27.65 0.76 3.53
CA MET A 1 -26.85 1.98 3.76
C MET A 1 -26.26 1.92 5.15
N ARG A 2 -25.05 1.38 5.32
CA ARG A 2 -24.34 1.39 6.62
C ARG A 2 -23.39 2.59 6.64
N ARG A 3 -23.75 3.64 7.39
CA ARG A 3 -22.76 4.64 7.83
C ARG A 3 -21.85 3.92 8.82
N SER A 4 -20.69 3.45 8.37
CA SER A 4 -19.61 3.14 9.29
C SER A 4 -19.14 4.47 9.86
N THR A 5 -19.29 4.65 11.17
CA THR A 5 -18.54 5.64 11.93
C THR A 5 -17.07 5.35 11.71
N GLU A 6 -16.45 6.01 10.72
CA GLU A 6 -15.00 6.09 10.60
C GLU A 6 -14.48 6.51 11.97
N SER A 7 -13.90 5.56 12.70
CA SER A 7 -13.35 5.84 14.00
C SER A 7 -12.30 6.93 13.81
N LYS A 8 -12.30 7.96 14.65
CA LYS A 8 -11.35 9.09 14.57
C LYS A 8 -9.86 8.67 14.66
N ASN A 9 -9.60 7.37 14.82
CA ASN A 9 -8.28 6.77 15.04
C ASN A 9 -7.89 5.74 13.97
N THR A 10 -8.71 5.54 12.93
CA THR A 10 -8.39 4.66 11.80
C THR A 10 -7.84 5.49 10.65
N TRP A 11 -6.84 4.98 9.96
CA TRP A 11 -6.32 5.56 8.72
C TRP A 11 -6.08 4.46 7.69
N SER A 12 -5.93 4.82 6.42
CA SER A 12 -5.92 3.84 5.33
C SER A 12 -4.91 4.16 4.25
N LEU A 13 -4.30 3.14 3.67
CA LEU A 13 -3.44 3.24 2.50
C LEU A 13 -4.07 2.45 1.37
N THR A 14 -4.31 3.13 0.24
CA THR A 14 -4.81 2.46 -0.97
C THR A 14 -3.61 1.96 -1.77
N LEU A 15 -3.62 0.68 -2.14
CA LEU A 15 -2.65 0.10 -3.04
C LEU A 15 -3.36 -0.34 -4.32
N ILE A 16 -2.82 0.05 -5.46
CA ILE A 16 -3.35 -0.26 -6.78
C ILE A 16 -2.26 -1.00 -7.56
N ARG A 17 -2.61 -2.12 -8.17
CA ARG A 17 -1.69 -2.90 -8.99
C ARG A 17 -1.16 -2.05 -10.16
N ASP A 18 0.15 -2.02 -10.35
CA ASP A 18 0.77 -1.30 -11.48
C ASP A 18 0.54 -2.05 -12.79
N GLY A 19 -0.42 -1.58 -13.59
CA GLY A 19 -0.79 -2.21 -14.87
C GLY A 19 0.36 -2.29 -15.85
N LYS A 20 1.32 -1.35 -15.79
CA LYS A 20 2.52 -1.36 -16.64
C LYS A 20 3.41 -2.58 -16.45
N GLN A 21 3.37 -3.27 -15.29
CA GLN A 21 4.18 -4.47 -15.06
C GLN A 21 3.65 -5.68 -15.86
N GLY A 22 2.39 -5.68 -16.27
CA GLY A 22 1.75 -6.83 -16.93
C GLY A 22 1.39 -7.95 -15.95
N LEU A 23 1.25 -9.17 -16.48
CA LEU A 23 0.81 -10.34 -15.71
C LEU A 23 1.90 -10.81 -14.74
N VAL A 24 1.54 -10.97 -13.46
CA VAL A 24 2.38 -11.50 -12.39
C VAL A 24 1.54 -12.46 -11.55
N SER A 25 2.09 -13.64 -11.26
CA SER A 25 1.40 -14.69 -10.49
C SER A 25 1.77 -14.72 -9.00
N ASP A 26 2.82 -14.01 -8.60
CA ASP A 26 3.33 -14.00 -7.23
C ASP A 26 3.20 -12.59 -6.60
N LEU A 27 2.60 -12.53 -5.40
CA LEU A 27 2.44 -11.30 -4.62
C LEU A 27 3.78 -10.67 -4.23
N CYS A 28 4.82 -11.48 -4.03
CA CYS A 28 6.16 -11.02 -3.70
C CYS A 28 6.86 -10.31 -4.88
N GLU A 29 6.43 -10.61 -6.10
CA GLU A 29 6.97 -10.01 -7.32
C GLU A 29 6.10 -8.87 -7.86
N ALA A 30 4.85 -8.78 -7.39
CA ALA A 30 3.88 -7.80 -7.84
C ALA A 30 4.23 -6.38 -7.37
N ASN A 31 4.05 -5.45 -8.29
CA ASN A 31 4.31 -4.04 -8.12
C ASN A 31 3.02 -3.26 -7.87
N TYR A 32 3.07 -2.37 -6.88
CA TYR A 32 1.94 -1.58 -6.44
C TYR A 32 2.27 -0.09 -6.44
N ARG A 33 1.32 0.69 -6.96
CA ARG A 33 1.22 2.11 -6.68
C ARG A 33 0.44 2.31 -5.40
N TYR A 34 0.81 3.31 -4.61
CA TYR A 34 0.23 3.50 -3.28
C TYR A 34 -0.01 4.98 -2.98
N GLY A 35 -1.05 5.25 -2.20
CA GLY A 35 -1.32 6.60 -1.72
C GLY A 35 -2.45 6.65 -0.71
N ARG A 36 -2.40 7.67 0.15
CA ARG A 36 -3.47 7.96 1.11
C ARG A 36 -4.60 8.74 0.46
N THR A 37 -4.27 9.52 -0.57
CA THR A 37 -5.22 10.29 -1.37
C THR A 37 -4.95 10.07 -2.86
N SER A 38 -5.99 10.22 -3.69
CA SER A 38 -5.87 10.22 -5.15
C SER A 38 -4.81 11.19 -5.68
N ARG A 39 -4.58 12.32 -4.99
CA ARG A 39 -3.54 13.30 -5.36
C ARG A 39 -2.12 12.80 -5.14
N GLU A 40 -1.90 11.97 -4.12
CA GLU A 40 -0.60 11.34 -3.87
C GLU A 40 -0.28 10.32 -4.97
N LEU A 41 -1.27 9.55 -5.41
CA LEU A 41 -1.12 8.58 -6.51
C LEU A 41 -0.93 9.25 -7.88
N ASN A 42 -1.54 10.41 -8.12
CA ASN A 42 -1.38 11.16 -9.37
C ASN A 42 -0.08 12.00 -9.44
N GLY A 43 0.85 11.82 -8.49
CA GLY A 43 2.14 12.53 -8.49
C GLY A 43 2.08 14.03 -8.12
N ILE A 44 0.91 14.56 -7.76
CA ILE A 44 0.71 15.99 -7.43
C ILE A 44 1.11 16.29 -5.96
N GLY A 45 1.61 15.30 -5.23
CA GLY A 45 1.92 15.31 -3.80
C GLY A 45 3.39 15.43 -3.42
N GLY A 46 4.17 16.29 -4.07
CA GLY A 46 5.36 16.92 -3.46
C GLY A 46 6.71 16.20 -3.58
N GLY A 47 7.47 16.58 -4.62
CA GLY A 47 8.92 16.43 -4.66
C GLY A 47 9.48 16.89 -6.01
N ILE A 48 10.26 17.96 -6.00
CA ILE A 48 11.02 18.50 -7.15
C ILE A 48 12.13 17.49 -7.50
N LEU A 49 11.82 16.35 -8.10
CA LEU A 49 12.75 15.50 -8.85
C LEU A 49 11.92 14.64 -9.81
N ASP A 50 12.23 14.72 -11.11
CA ASP A 50 11.75 13.81 -12.13
C ASP A 50 12.22 12.39 -11.78
N ASP A 51 11.33 11.52 -11.28
CA ASP A 51 11.62 10.10 -11.06
C ASP A 51 10.31 9.31 -11.17
N GLU A 52 10.01 8.78 -12.35
CA GLU A 52 8.92 7.83 -12.59
C GLU A 52 9.05 6.53 -11.73
N GLU A 53 10.20 6.34 -11.07
CA GLU A 53 10.54 5.22 -10.20
C GLU A 53 10.06 5.34 -8.74
N ARG A 54 9.55 6.50 -8.30
CA ARG A 54 9.09 6.67 -6.90
C ARG A 54 7.73 6.05 -6.60
N ASP A 55 6.92 5.80 -7.62
CA ASP A 55 5.50 5.49 -7.43
C ASP A 55 5.21 4.01 -7.24
N VAL A 56 6.21 3.13 -7.47
CA VAL A 56 6.00 1.68 -7.47
C VAL A 56 6.82 1.00 -6.36
N ARG A 57 6.16 0.11 -5.61
CA ARG A 57 6.74 -0.63 -4.48
C ARG A 57 6.32 -2.09 -4.48
N LYS A 58 7.17 -2.95 -3.92
CA LYS A 58 6.81 -4.32 -3.54
C LYS A 58 6.15 -4.36 -2.16
N LEU A 59 5.36 -5.39 -1.91
CA LEU A 59 4.77 -5.60 -0.59
C LEU A 59 5.83 -6.06 0.43
N PRO A 60 5.78 -5.56 1.67
CA PRO A 60 6.52 -6.15 2.78
C PRO A 60 5.93 -7.52 3.13
N SER A 61 6.75 -8.42 3.71
CA SER A 61 6.30 -9.77 4.07
C SER A 61 5.07 -9.76 4.98
N GLY A 62 4.99 -8.80 5.90
CA GLY A 62 3.82 -8.66 6.78
C GLY A 62 2.51 -8.38 6.03
N LEU A 63 2.53 -7.76 4.85
CA LEU A 63 1.32 -7.60 4.02
C LEU A 63 1.06 -8.84 3.16
N VAL A 64 2.11 -9.49 2.65
CA VAL A 64 1.96 -10.73 1.87
C VAL A 64 1.28 -11.81 2.72
N ASP A 65 1.79 -12.07 3.92
CA ASP A 65 1.21 -13.02 4.86
C ASP A 65 -0.27 -12.72 5.14
N LEU A 66 -0.61 -11.45 5.37
CA LEU A 66 -1.99 -11.04 5.62
C LEU A 66 -2.93 -11.27 4.44
N ILE A 67 -2.43 -11.18 3.21
CA ILE A 67 -3.21 -11.42 1.99
C ILE A 67 -3.41 -12.92 1.78
N GLU A 68 -2.34 -13.71 1.96
CA GLU A 68 -2.36 -15.16 1.78
C GLU A 68 -3.25 -15.86 2.82
N ASP A 69 -3.19 -15.40 4.07
CA ASP A 69 -4.02 -15.92 5.16
C ASP A 69 -5.44 -15.31 5.18
N HIS A 70 -5.79 -14.45 4.21
CA HIS A 70 -7.05 -13.72 4.24
C HIS A 70 -8.25 -14.65 3.93
N PRO A 71 -9.32 -14.64 4.75
CA PRO A 71 -10.45 -15.55 4.59
C PRO A 71 -11.26 -15.37 3.29
N SER A 72 -11.16 -14.21 2.64
CA SER A 72 -11.86 -13.91 1.38
C SER A 72 -11.05 -14.19 0.11
N GLN A 73 -9.88 -14.85 0.20
CA GLN A 73 -8.99 -15.08 -0.95
C GLN A 73 -8.59 -13.79 -1.69
N LEU A 74 -8.21 -12.77 -0.91
CA LEU A 74 -7.85 -11.43 -1.40
C LEU A 74 -6.63 -11.44 -2.36
N ALA A 75 -5.86 -12.52 -2.41
CA ALA A 75 -4.69 -12.67 -3.28
C ALA A 75 -5.01 -12.43 -4.77
N GLY A 76 -6.13 -12.94 -5.27
CA GLY A 76 -6.54 -12.71 -6.66
C GLY A 76 -6.82 -11.24 -6.94
N GLU A 77 -7.62 -10.60 -6.07
CA GLU A 77 -7.91 -9.17 -6.22
C GLU A 77 -6.68 -8.28 -6.10
N ALA A 78 -5.76 -8.63 -5.20
CA ALA A 78 -4.50 -7.91 -5.03
C ALA A 78 -3.63 -7.97 -6.30
N LEU A 79 -3.56 -9.13 -6.96
CA LEU A 79 -2.81 -9.31 -8.21
C LEU A 79 -3.47 -8.64 -9.41
N GLU A 80 -4.80 -8.52 -9.43
CA GLU A 80 -5.55 -7.92 -10.54
C GLU A 80 -5.74 -6.41 -10.41
N THR A 81 -6.22 -5.94 -9.27
CA THR A 81 -6.63 -4.54 -9.06
C THR A 81 -5.88 -3.86 -7.91
N GLY A 82 -5.64 -4.57 -6.81
CA GLY A 82 -5.04 -4.05 -5.59
C GLY A 82 -5.97 -4.23 -4.39
N PHE A 83 -5.69 -3.52 -3.30
CA PHE A 83 -6.40 -3.67 -2.03
C PHE A 83 -6.26 -2.43 -1.15
N LEU A 84 -7.12 -2.33 -0.14
CA LEU A 84 -7.10 -1.28 0.87
C LEU A 84 -6.52 -1.82 2.17
N VAL A 85 -5.47 -1.16 2.67
CA VAL A 85 -4.94 -1.42 4.01
C VAL A 85 -5.56 -0.43 4.96
N GLU A 86 -6.30 -0.91 5.94
CA GLU A 86 -6.78 -0.13 7.08
C GLU A 86 -5.84 -0.34 8.26
N MET A 87 -5.61 0.73 9.02
CA MET A 87 -4.72 0.74 10.17
C MET A 87 -5.37 1.48 11.33
N THR A 88 -5.17 0.99 12.56
CA THR A 88 -5.67 1.64 13.78
C THR A 88 -4.72 1.44 14.96
N LYS A 89 -4.82 2.33 15.95
CA LYS A 89 -4.13 2.19 17.25
C LYS A 89 -4.87 1.24 18.20
N TYR A 90 -6.16 1.03 17.97
CA TYR A 90 -7.08 0.38 18.92
C TYR A 90 -7.90 -0.72 18.24
N GLY A 91 -7.23 -1.73 17.69
CA GLY A 91 -7.89 -2.85 17.01
C GLY A 91 -8.16 -4.02 17.96
N SER A 92 -8.87 -5.01 17.43
CA SER A 92 -9.14 -6.29 18.10
C SER A 92 -9.13 -7.43 17.08
N GLU A 93 -8.52 -8.55 17.45
CA GLU A 93 -8.52 -9.77 16.64
C GLU A 93 -9.93 -10.26 16.33
N SER A 94 -10.87 -10.07 17.26
CA SER A 94 -12.29 -10.46 17.08
C SER A 94 -12.98 -9.74 15.92
N GLU A 95 -12.45 -8.61 15.47
CA GLU A 95 -12.96 -7.82 14.35
C GLU A 95 -12.16 -8.02 13.05
N GLY A 96 -11.23 -8.99 13.04
CA GLY A 96 -10.35 -9.29 11.91
C GLY A 96 -9.17 -8.34 11.77
N TRP A 97 -8.70 -7.73 12.86
CA TRP A 97 -7.47 -6.96 12.87
C TRP A 97 -6.30 -7.81 13.34
N THR A 98 -5.16 -7.67 12.69
CA THR A 98 -3.91 -8.33 13.09
C THR A 98 -2.98 -7.34 13.76
N PRO A 99 -2.46 -7.63 14.97
CA PRO A 99 -1.54 -6.74 15.66
C PRO A 99 -0.12 -6.86 15.11
N PHE A 100 0.51 -5.72 14.94
CA PHE A 100 1.92 -5.57 14.65
C PHE A 100 2.57 -4.76 15.77
N THR A 101 3.59 -5.32 16.41
CA THR A 101 4.28 -4.69 17.54
C THR A 101 5.61 -4.11 17.09
N ILE A 102 5.96 -2.93 17.59
CA ILE A 102 7.22 -2.26 17.26
C ILE A 102 8.42 -3.11 17.73
N THR A 103 9.30 -3.43 16.80
CA THR A 103 10.54 -4.18 17.05
C THR A 103 11.72 -3.24 17.18
N LEU A 104 11.80 -2.23 16.28
CA LEU A 104 12.91 -1.30 16.21
C LEU A 104 12.40 0.10 15.83
N MET A 105 12.84 1.12 16.56
CA MET A 105 12.60 2.52 16.21
C MET A 105 13.87 3.14 15.63
N MET A 106 13.78 3.64 14.40
CA MET A 106 14.84 4.35 13.70
C MET A 106 14.55 5.85 13.73
N SER A 107 15.27 6.58 14.58
CA SER A 107 15.22 8.04 14.65
C SER A 107 16.60 8.62 14.41
N ASN A 108 16.71 9.62 13.53
CA ASN A 108 17.95 10.37 13.35
C ASN A 108 17.85 11.73 14.07
N PRO A 109 18.48 11.90 15.25
CA PRO A 109 18.36 13.12 16.04
C PRO A 109 19.06 14.34 15.41
N VAL A 110 19.90 14.14 14.40
CA VAL A 110 20.75 15.20 13.79
C VAL A 110 20.05 15.89 12.61
N ARG A 111 19.04 15.26 12.00
CA ARG A 111 18.36 15.79 10.81
C ARG A 111 16.93 16.19 11.14
N TRP A 112 16.68 17.49 11.29
CA TRP A 112 15.34 18.05 11.55
C TRP A 112 14.28 17.71 10.48
N PHE A 113 14.68 17.27 9.29
CA PHE A 113 13.78 16.83 8.22
C PHE A 113 13.63 15.30 8.12
N TYR A 114 14.25 14.53 9.01
CA TYR A 114 14.14 13.08 8.98
C TYR A 114 12.91 12.63 9.78
N SER A 115 11.86 12.23 9.07
CA SER A 115 10.69 11.60 9.69
C SER A 115 11.11 10.26 10.33
N PRO A 116 10.84 10.03 11.62
CA PRO A 116 11.11 8.75 12.25
C PRO A 116 10.42 7.58 11.53
N HIS A 117 11.12 6.45 11.43
CA HIS A 117 10.59 5.19 10.93
C HIS A 117 10.69 4.12 12.02
N ALA A 118 9.84 3.11 11.96
CA ALA A 118 9.93 1.97 12.84
C ALA A 118 9.57 0.68 12.11
N LEU A 119 10.28 -0.39 12.46
CA LEU A 119 9.98 -1.75 12.01
C LEU A 119 9.03 -2.39 13.01
N TYR A 120 7.99 -3.03 12.49
CA TYR A 120 7.02 -3.78 13.25
C TYR A 120 7.00 -5.23 12.81
N SER A 121 6.69 -6.13 13.75
CA SER A 121 6.54 -7.56 13.49
C SER A 121 5.22 -8.11 14.06
N ASN A 122 4.65 -9.11 13.40
CA ASN A 122 3.52 -9.89 13.92
C ASN A 122 4.03 -11.16 14.65
N GLU A 123 3.10 -11.98 15.14
CA GLU A 123 3.40 -13.25 15.83
C GLU A 123 4.07 -14.29 14.92
N SER A 124 3.74 -14.27 13.62
CA SER A 124 4.36 -15.15 12.61
C SER A 124 5.81 -14.78 12.28
N GLY A 125 6.31 -13.65 12.78
CA GLY A 125 7.67 -13.16 12.54
C GLY A 125 7.81 -12.34 11.25
N SER A 126 6.72 -12.10 10.53
CA SER A 126 6.71 -11.21 9.37
C SER A 126 6.70 -9.76 9.75
N THR A 127 7.29 -8.93 8.88
CA THR A 127 7.67 -7.57 9.23
C THR A 127 7.18 -6.55 8.22
N MET A 128 6.99 -5.32 8.69
CA MET A 128 6.68 -4.17 7.86
C MET A 128 7.18 -2.88 8.52
N GLU A 129 7.57 -1.91 7.70
CA GLU A 129 8.04 -0.61 8.17
C GLU A 129 6.91 0.42 8.16
N PHE A 130 6.89 1.28 9.18
CA PHE A 130 6.02 2.45 9.24
C PHE A 130 6.83 3.74 9.34
N GLN A 131 6.44 4.75 8.56
CA GLN A 131 6.99 6.10 8.62
C GLN A 131 6.03 7.04 9.33
N LYS A 132 6.52 7.85 10.27
CA LYS A 132 5.72 8.95 10.80
C LYS A 132 5.37 9.94 9.69
N VAL A 133 4.09 10.23 9.55
CA VAL A 133 3.61 11.26 8.62
C VAL A 133 3.12 12.49 9.37
N GLY A 134 3.50 13.68 8.92
CA GLY A 134 3.19 14.95 9.58
C GLY A 134 4.42 15.86 9.67
N CYS A 135 4.26 17.01 10.31
CA CYS A 135 5.39 17.93 10.49
C CYS A 135 6.43 17.32 11.45
N PRO A 136 7.74 17.38 11.13
CA PRO A 136 8.79 16.83 12.00
C PRO A 136 8.76 17.33 13.46
N GLY A 137 8.18 18.51 13.71
CA GLY A 137 8.01 19.10 15.04
C GLY A 137 6.78 18.63 15.84
N GLU A 138 5.85 17.87 15.24
CA GLU A 138 4.71 17.33 15.97
C GLU A 138 5.19 16.26 16.97
N ARG A 139 4.64 16.23 18.19
CA ARG A 139 5.12 15.33 19.25
C ARG A 139 4.60 13.91 19.13
N GLU A 140 3.65 13.66 18.23
CA GLU A 140 3.03 12.35 18.13
C GLU A 140 4.06 11.32 17.63
N ARG A 141 4.29 10.30 18.45
CA ARG A 141 5.19 9.20 18.14
C ARG A 141 4.40 8.09 17.45
N LEU A 142 5.10 7.27 16.67
CA LEU A 142 4.52 6.02 16.19
C LEU A 142 4.07 5.18 17.39
N PRO A 143 2.86 4.59 17.36
CA PRO A 143 2.31 3.82 18.46
C PRO A 143 3.07 2.49 18.64
N ASN A 144 3.11 1.94 19.86
CA ASN A 144 3.82 0.69 20.10
C ASN A 144 3.22 -0.52 19.37
N ILE A 145 1.91 -0.49 19.16
CA ILE A 145 1.17 -1.52 18.43
C ILE A 145 0.33 -0.81 17.37
N ILE A 146 0.37 -1.34 16.15
CA ILE A 146 -0.51 -0.95 15.05
C ILE A 146 -1.31 -2.18 14.68
N TRP A 147 -2.62 -2.01 14.60
CA TRP A 147 -3.52 -3.05 14.14
C TRP A 147 -3.80 -2.82 12.67
N VAL A 148 -3.64 -3.87 11.87
CA VAL A 148 -3.77 -3.81 10.41
C VAL A 148 -4.91 -4.74 9.97
N LYS A 149 -5.71 -4.27 9.03
CA LYS A 149 -6.77 -5.04 8.39
C LYS A 149 -6.77 -4.79 6.90
N LEU A 150 -7.03 -5.83 6.12
CA LEU A 150 -7.10 -5.74 4.67
C LEU A 150 -8.55 -5.80 4.21
N SER A 151 -8.83 -5.12 3.12
CA SER A 151 -10.12 -5.17 2.43
C SER A 151 -9.93 -4.97 0.94
N GLU A 152 -10.92 -5.39 0.17
CA GLU A 152 -11.01 -5.16 -1.28
C GLU A 152 -11.05 -3.67 -1.60
N LEU A 153 -10.59 -3.29 -2.79
CA LEU A 153 -10.67 -1.90 -3.21
C LEU A 153 -12.13 -1.46 -3.37
N PRO A 154 -12.52 -0.29 -2.84
CA PRO A 154 -13.82 0.28 -3.11
C PRO A 154 -14.02 0.49 -4.62
N LEU A 155 -15.21 0.16 -5.15
CA LEU A 155 -15.51 0.32 -6.57
C LEU A 155 -15.22 1.73 -7.11
N SER A 156 -15.46 2.76 -6.30
CA SER A 156 -15.14 4.16 -6.67
C SER A 156 -13.65 4.37 -6.94
N THR A 157 -12.79 3.70 -6.17
CA THR A 157 -11.33 3.73 -6.34
C THR A 157 -10.91 3.02 -7.61
N ILE A 158 -11.52 1.87 -7.92
CA ILE A 158 -11.27 1.13 -9.16
C ILE A 158 -11.66 1.98 -10.38
N VAL A 159 -12.87 2.56 -10.37
CA VAL A 159 -13.34 3.44 -11.44
C VAL A 159 -12.39 4.62 -11.63
N TRP A 160 -11.98 5.27 -10.55
CA TRP A 160 -11.00 6.35 -10.61
C TRP A 160 -9.66 5.89 -11.21
N ALA A 161 -9.14 4.73 -10.82
CA ALA A 161 -7.89 4.19 -11.38
C ALA A 161 -8.01 3.89 -12.89
N CYS A 162 -9.16 3.38 -13.33
CA CYS A 162 -9.45 3.19 -14.76
C CYS A 162 -9.47 4.53 -15.52
N GLU A 163 -10.15 5.54 -14.99
CA GLU A 163 -10.22 6.88 -15.61
C GLU A 163 -8.84 7.55 -15.70
N ASN A 164 -7.96 7.29 -14.73
CA ASN A 164 -6.59 7.79 -14.70
C ASN A 164 -5.58 6.85 -15.37
N GLN A 165 -6.04 5.82 -16.09
CA GLN A 165 -5.22 4.88 -16.87
C GLN A 165 -4.13 4.17 -16.05
N ILE A 166 -4.36 3.95 -14.75
CA ILE A 166 -3.40 3.29 -13.86
C ILE A 166 -3.23 1.81 -14.22
N PHE A 167 -4.32 1.15 -14.63
CA PHE A 167 -4.30 -0.23 -15.09
C PHE A 167 -3.86 -0.40 -16.55
N SER A 168 -3.65 0.71 -17.27
CA SER A 168 -3.28 0.64 -18.68
C SER A 168 -1.81 0.22 -18.82
N ASP A 169 -1.58 -0.81 -19.63
CA ASP A 169 -0.25 -1.16 -20.08
C ASP A 169 0.15 -0.23 -21.24
N GLU A 170 1.43 0.16 -21.31
CA GLU A 170 1.97 0.99 -22.40
C GLU A 170 2.07 0.23 -23.74
N GLY A 171 1.83 -1.08 -23.75
CA GLY A 171 2.12 -1.92 -24.93
C GLY A 171 1.03 -2.83 -25.46
N TYR A 172 -0.06 -3.10 -24.72
CA TYR A 172 -0.94 -4.22 -25.08
C TYR A 172 -2.43 -3.86 -25.05
N THR A 173 -2.87 -3.10 -26.04
CA THR A 173 -4.24 -3.20 -26.54
C THR A 173 -4.47 -4.64 -27.01
N GLN A 174 -5.46 -5.33 -26.45
CA GLN A 174 -5.88 -6.66 -26.92
C GLN A 174 -6.16 -6.62 -28.43
N MET A 175 -5.23 -7.13 -29.23
CA MET A 175 -5.39 -7.31 -30.66
C MET A 175 -5.25 -8.78 -31.00
N SER A 176 -6.39 -9.44 -31.27
CA SER A 176 -6.51 -10.82 -31.77
C SER A 176 -6.08 -11.97 -30.85
N LEU A 177 -6.74 -13.12 -31.01
CA LEU A 177 -6.46 -14.38 -30.32
C LEU A 177 -5.05 -14.93 -30.55
N ASN A 178 -4.34 -14.47 -31.59
CA ASN A 178 -3.02 -14.97 -31.93
C ASN A 178 -1.92 -14.46 -30.97
N LEU A 179 -2.18 -13.39 -30.21
CA LEU A 179 -1.27 -12.87 -29.19
C LEU A 179 -1.37 -13.65 -27.87
N TRP A 180 -2.32 -14.58 -27.72
CA TRP A 180 -2.41 -15.48 -26.54
C TRP A 180 -1.42 -16.64 -26.59
N THR A 181 -0.95 -17.02 -27.78
CA THR A 181 0.02 -18.12 -27.95
C THR A 181 1.46 -17.69 -27.74
N ASP A 182 1.76 -16.40 -27.90
CA ASP A 182 3.08 -15.83 -27.69
C ASP A 182 3.07 -14.99 -26.42
N LEU A 183 3.36 -15.62 -25.28
CA LEU A 183 3.59 -14.90 -24.03
C LEU A 183 4.82 -13.99 -24.22
N PRO A 184 4.68 -12.65 -24.16
CA PRO A 184 5.81 -11.77 -24.34
C PRO A 184 6.83 -11.97 -23.21
N GLU A 185 8.11 -11.86 -23.54
CA GLU A 185 9.17 -11.88 -22.53
C GLU A 185 8.95 -10.76 -21.51
N VAL A 186 8.79 -11.14 -20.25
CA VAL A 186 8.72 -10.22 -19.13
C VAL A 186 10.07 -9.52 -19.03
N LYS A 187 10.11 -8.24 -19.42
CA LYS A 187 11.31 -7.43 -19.23
C LYS A 187 11.59 -7.34 -17.73
N PRO A 188 12.80 -7.69 -17.26
CA PRO A 188 13.16 -7.49 -15.87
C PRO A 188 13.26 -5.98 -15.64
N ARG A 189 12.19 -5.38 -15.13
CA ARG A 189 12.21 -4.01 -14.62
C ARG A 189 12.89 -4.01 -13.26
N GLU A 190 13.58 -2.90 -13.00
CA GLU A 190 14.36 -2.61 -11.80
C GLU A 190 13.65 -3.07 -10.53
N ASN A 191 14.38 -3.62 -9.56
CA ASN A 191 13.82 -4.09 -8.30
C ASN A 191 13.23 -2.92 -7.50
N PRO A 192 11.89 -2.72 -7.47
CA PRO A 192 11.33 -1.65 -6.68
C PRO A 192 11.57 -1.92 -5.20
N ARG A 193 11.72 -0.84 -4.44
CA ARG A 193 11.89 -0.92 -2.99
C ARG A 193 10.63 -1.48 -2.33
N THR A 194 10.79 -2.06 -1.16
CA THR A 194 9.67 -2.47 -0.31
C THR A 194 8.89 -1.25 0.16
N LEU A 195 7.56 -1.37 0.21
CA LEU A 195 6.65 -0.35 0.69
C LEU A 195 6.88 -0.06 2.18
N ILE A 196 6.92 1.24 2.51
CA ILE A 196 6.88 1.73 3.89
C ILE A 196 5.48 2.31 4.12
N LEU A 197 4.79 1.82 5.15
CA LEU A 197 3.42 2.22 5.44
C LEU A 197 3.39 3.57 6.19
N PRO A 198 2.33 4.37 6.02
CA PRO A 198 2.17 5.60 6.77
C PRO A 198 1.74 5.30 8.22
N GLY A 199 2.34 6.00 9.17
CA GLY A 199 1.83 6.11 10.52
C GLY A 199 0.54 6.94 10.60
N PRO A 200 0.00 7.10 11.83
CA PRO A 200 -1.22 7.86 12.06
C PRO A 200 -1.12 9.28 11.47
N PRO A 201 -2.16 9.75 10.75
CA PRO A 201 -2.13 11.07 10.17
C PRO A 201 -2.46 12.17 11.19
N GLY A 202 -1.85 13.34 11.05
CA GLY A 202 -2.22 14.51 11.86
C GLY A 202 -3.59 15.11 11.52
N LYS A 203 -4.17 14.77 10.36
CA LYS A 203 -5.50 15.21 9.92
C LYS A 203 -6.25 14.07 9.22
N PRO A 204 -7.58 13.97 9.39
CA PRO A 204 -8.38 13.00 8.66
C PRO A 204 -8.30 13.30 7.15
N TYR A 205 -8.34 12.25 6.34
CA TYR A 205 -8.35 12.32 4.89
C TYR A 205 -9.29 11.27 4.33
N ARG A 206 -9.61 11.43 3.05
CA ARG A 206 -10.30 10.42 2.25
C ARG A 206 -9.58 10.29 0.92
N PHE A 207 -9.73 9.12 0.32
CA PHE A 207 -9.08 8.80 -0.93
C PHE A 207 -9.66 9.62 -2.09
N ILE A 208 -11.00 9.64 -2.21
CA ILE A 208 -11.82 10.41 -3.15
C ILE A 208 -12.88 11.18 -2.36
#